data_AF-A0ABD7QSC2-F1
#
_entry.id   AF-A0ABD7QSC2-F1
#
_cell.length_a   1.000
_cell.length_b   1.000
_cell.length_c   1.000
_cell.angle_alpha   90.00
_cell.angle_beta   90.00
_cell.angle_gamma   90.00
#
_symmetry.space_group_name_H-M   'P 1'
#
loop_
_entity.id
_entity.type
_entity.pdbx_description
1 polymer ?
#
loop_
_entity_poly.entity_id
_entity_poly.type
_entity_poly.pdbx_seq_one_letter_code
_entity_poly.pdbx_strand_id
1 'polypeptide(L)'
;MSTVPGAGAGAGAAVHTLPDISADPAATTALAADLDAAGFTVDRVDALWGTEAAASLHRGSRVAARRALAARETSPLGTLATLFVLGLPTSRADAAAAFPTAGLDAVVAAGLLRVCDTDAAVVEPTVDLRPYAFVDDLGAGSWWIVSDLGELALGHAISEEHVLGIGGATTTLSGLQIPVPVRTVLDLGTGCGIQAMHARRFAEHVVATDISRRALDIARFNAQLNGIDGIDFRYGSLFEPVAGERFDRIVSNPPFVITPRRPGVPSYEYRDGGMVGDALVETVLRGLSEHLEPGGTAQLLGNWEYHWGVDGLDRVRSWFADTDLDAWVIERERQDPTSYAETWIRDGGTKPGTPEFDTLMGAWLDDFADRRVTGVGFGYVVVRRALPGGTASLRRFERVPETLGSNPAGLGATVARVLDAAAWLAAHDDAALATAHLTVAGDVTEERYYWPGNDDPTVMTLVQGGGLGRRVDADTALAAFVGACDGDLSVAAIVGALAQITGVDEQVLAADLLPVARDLVLDGLLLPA
;
A
#
# COMPACT_ATOMS: atom_id res chain seq x y z
N MET A 1 -10.99 -28.35 -52.09
CA MET A 1 -12.13 -28.78 -51.25
C MET A 1 -11.65 -29.85 -50.31
N SER A 2 -11.25 -29.47 -49.10
CA SER A 2 -11.08 -30.40 -47.98
C SER A 2 -11.34 -29.59 -46.71
N THR A 3 -12.48 -29.85 -46.10
CA THR A 3 -13.02 -29.19 -44.91
C THR A 3 -12.32 -29.72 -43.66
N VAL A 4 -11.69 -28.82 -42.90
CA VAL A 4 -11.21 -29.09 -41.54
C VAL A 4 -12.40 -28.99 -40.58
N PRO A 5 -12.65 -29.97 -39.69
CA PRO A 5 -13.76 -29.89 -38.74
C PRO A 5 -13.40 -28.95 -37.58
N GLY A 6 -14.38 -28.15 -37.18
CA GLY A 6 -14.26 -27.12 -36.15
C GLY A 6 -13.94 -27.68 -34.77
N ALA A 7 -13.00 -27.01 -34.09
CA ALA A 7 -12.76 -27.16 -32.67
C ALA A 7 -13.96 -26.55 -31.92
N GLY A 8 -14.69 -27.39 -31.18
CA GLY A 8 -15.73 -26.94 -30.26
C GLY A 8 -15.12 -26.14 -29.12
N ALA A 9 -15.63 -24.93 -28.92
CA ALA A 9 -15.42 -24.15 -27.72
C ALA A 9 -16.13 -24.84 -26.54
N GLY A 10 -15.36 -25.59 -25.75
CA GLY A 10 -15.72 -25.98 -24.40
C GLY A 10 -14.88 -25.16 -23.43
N ALA A 11 -15.35 -23.97 -23.05
CA ALA A 11 -14.84 -23.28 -21.88
C ALA A 11 -15.27 -24.08 -20.65
N GLY A 12 -14.43 -25.02 -20.23
CA GLY A 12 -14.57 -25.63 -18.91
C GLY A 12 -14.31 -24.52 -17.88
N ALA A 13 -15.31 -24.20 -17.07
CA ALA A 13 -15.09 -23.40 -15.87
C ALA A 13 -13.99 -24.10 -15.06
N ALA A 14 -12.86 -23.44 -14.84
CA ALA A 14 -11.87 -23.94 -13.91
C ALA A 14 -12.56 -24.07 -12.54
N VAL A 15 -12.64 -25.30 -12.04
CA VAL A 15 -13.20 -25.58 -10.72
C VAL A 15 -12.13 -25.17 -9.72
N HIS A 16 -12.30 -24.00 -9.10
CA HIS A 16 -11.42 -23.55 -8.02
C HIS A 16 -11.55 -24.48 -6.81
N THR A 17 -10.47 -24.60 -6.02
CA THR A 17 -10.38 -25.61 -4.95
C THR A 17 -10.79 -25.11 -3.57
N LEU A 18 -10.95 -23.80 -3.42
CA LEU A 18 -11.35 -23.13 -2.18
C LEU A 18 -12.87 -22.92 -2.10
N PRO A 19 -13.48 -22.89 -0.89
CA PRO A 19 -14.92 -22.71 -0.74
C PRO A 19 -15.43 -21.39 -1.35
N ASP A 20 -16.53 -21.45 -2.10
CA ASP A 20 -17.17 -20.26 -2.66
C ASP A 20 -17.67 -19.32 -1.56
N ILE A 21 -17.57 -18.01 -1.82
CA ILE A 21 -18.08 -16.95 -0.93
C ILE A 21 -19.21 -16.22 -1.64
N SER A 22 -20.36 -16.10 -0.99
CA SER A 22 -21.56 -15.49 -1.57
C SER A 22 -21.86 -14.14 -0.93
N ALA A 23 -21.90 -13.10 -1.77
CA ALA A 23 -22.22 -11.73 -1.38
C ALA A 23 -23.74 -11.47 -1.48
N ASP A 24 -24.54 -12.18 -0.67
CA ASP A 24 -25.98 -11.91 -0.54
C ASP A 24 -26.21 -10.68 0.36
N PRO A 25 -26.79 -9.57 -0.15
CA PRO A 25 -26.91 -8.33 0.60
C PRO A 25 -27.66 -8.45 1.93
N ALA A 26 -28.66 -9.34 2.02
CA ALA A 26 -29.41 -9.52 3.26
C ALA A 26 -28.55 -10.23 4.32
N ALA A 27 -27.85 -11.30 3.93
CA ALA A 27 -26.93 -12.02 4.80
C ALA A 27 -25.74 -11.16 5.27
N THR A 28 -25.12 -10.37 4.37
CA THR A 28 -24.00 -9.49 4.74
C THR A 28 -24.42 -8.37 5.68
N THR A 29 -25.60 -7.77 5.45
CA THR A 29 -26.16 -6.74 6.35
C THR A 29 -26.44 -7.30 7.74
N ALA A 30 -27.04 -8.49 7.81
CA ALA A 30 -27.31 -9.15 9.08
C ALA A 30 -26.03 -9.56 9.81
N LEU A 31 -25.01 -10.02 9.07
CA LEU A 31 -23.69 -10.33 9.63
C LEU A 31 -23.03 -9.08 10.20
N ALA A 32 -23.05 -7.95 9.47
CA ALA A 32 -22.51 -6.69 9.95
C ALA A 32 -23.16 -6.26 11.28
N ALA A 33 -24.48 -6.42 11.41
CA ALA A 33 -25.20 -6.14 12.65
C ALA A 33 -24.74 -7.03 13.82
N ASP A 34 -24.47 -8.32 13.57
CA ASP A 34 -23.96 -9.24 14.58
C ASP A 34 -22.51 -8.90 14.99
N LEU A 35 -21.65 -8.53 14.03
CA LEU A 35 -20.27 -8.10 14.31
C LEU A 35 -20.24 -6.81 15.15
N ASP A 36 -21.09 -5.84 14.80
CA ASP A 36 -21.24 -4.58 15.55
C ASP A 36 -21.78 -4.83 16.97
N ALA A 37 -22.85 -5.62 17.11
CA ALA A 37 -23.45 -5.96 18.40
C ALA A 37 -22.49 -6.71 19.33
N ALA A 38 -21.61 -7.55 18.77
CA ALA A 38 -20.56 -8.23 19.52
C ALA A 38 -19.40 -7.28 19.91
N GLY A 39 -19.32 -6.09 19.32
CA GLY A 39 -18.20 -5.17 19.45
C GLY A 39 -16.93 -5.77 18.86
N PHE A 40 -17.02 -6.39 17.68
CA PHE A 40 -15.88 -7.02 17.00
C PHE A 40 -14.98 -5.96 16.36
N THR A 41 -14.28 -5.18 17.19
CA THR A 41 -13.34 -4.11 16.79
C THR A 41 -11.91 -4.47 17.18
N VAL A 42 -10.91 -3.78 16.62
CA VAL A 42 -9.48 -4.00 16.91
C VAL A 42 -9.22 -3.96 18.42
N ASP A 43 -9.59 -2.85 19.07
CA ASP A 43 -9.37 -2.65 20.51
C ASP A 43 -10.04 -3.71 21.38
N ARG A 44 -11.27 -4.11 21.01
CA ARG A 44 -12.06 -5.09 21.77
C ARG A 44 -11.51 -6.50 21.61
N VAL A 45 -11.05 -6.85 20.41
CA VAL A 45 -10.39 -8.12 20.13
C VAL A 45 -9.05 -8.20 20.86
N ASP A 46 -8.23 -7.16 20.82
CA ASP A 46 -6.96 -7.12 21.54
C ASP A 46 -7.14 -7.20 23.08
N ALA A 47 -8.20 -6.58 23.60
CA ALA A 47 -8.55 -6.66 25.01
C ALA A 47 -8.96 -8.07 25.49
N LEU A 48 -9.34 -8.99 24.59
CA LEU A 48 -9.68 -10.37 24.96
C LEU A 48 -8.48 -11.09 25.57
N TRP A 49 -7.28 -10.85 25.03
CA TRP A 49 -6.07 -11.59 25.37
C TRP A 49 -4.91 -10.73 25.88
N GLY A 50 -4.99 -9.41 25.75
CA GLY A 50 -3.99 -8.46 26.23
C GLY A 50 -2.78 -8.30 25.31
N THR A 51 -2.00 -7.24 25.57
CA THR A 51 -0.92 -6.76 24.69
C THR A 51 0.14 -7.81 24.35
N GLU A 52 0.56 -8.62 25.32
CA GLU A 52 1.57 -9.66 25.10
C GLU A 52 1.07 -10.76 24.16
N ALA A 53 -0.18 -11.20 24.34
CA ALA A 53 -0.78 -12.22 23.50
C ALA A 53 -1.08 -11.69 22.09
N ALA A 54 -1.52 -10.43 21.98
CA ALA A 54 -1.71 -9.76 20.69
C ALA A 54 -0.38 -9.67 19.91
N ALA A 55 0.70 -9.23 20.58
CA ALA A 55 2.03 -9.18 19.99
C ALA A 55 2.55 -10.57 19.59
N SER A 56 2.27 -11.62 20.37
CA SER A 56 2.61 -13.00 20.00
C SER A 56 1.81 -13.48 18.79
N LEU A 57 0.53 -13.12 18.70
CA LEU A 57 -0.33 -13.49 17.57
C LEU A 57 0.16 -12.84 16.28
N HIS A 58 0.57 -11.57 16.35
CA HIS A 58 1.16 -10.84 15.23
C HIS A 58 2.46 -11.51 14.71
N ARG A 59 3.21 -12.20 15.59
CA ARG A 59 4.39 -13.00 15.21
C ARG A 59 4.06 -14.45 14.82
N GLY A 60 2.79 -14.76 14.54
CA GLY A 60 2.36 -16.08 14.08
C GLY A 60 2.15 -17.12 15.18
N SER A 61 2.02 -16.72 16.45
CA SER A 61 1.77 -17.65 17.57
C SER A 61 0.46 -17.35 18.29
N ARG A 62 -0.56 -18.17 18.02
CA ARG A 62 -1.90 -18.11 18.63
C ARG A 62 -2.03 -18.73 20.04
N VAL A 63 -0.96 -19.32 20.58
CA VAL A 63 -1.04 -20.12 21.83
C VAL A 63 -1.46 -19.26 23.02
N ALA A 64 -0.86 -18.08 23.18
CA ALA A 64 -1.18 -17.16 24.26
C ALA A 64 -2.63 -16.66 24.18
N ALA A 65 -3.06 -16.24 22.99
CA ALA A 65 -4.43 -15.79 22.72
C ALA A 65 -5.47 -16.89 23.02
N ARG A 66 -5.21 -18.13 22.58
CA ARG A 66 -6.08 -19.28 22.87
C ARG A 66 -6.21 -19.55 24.38
N ARG A 67 -5.10 -19.47 25.13
CA ARG A 67 -5.13 -19.67 26.59
C ARG A 67 -5.90 -18.55 27.30
N ALA A 68 -5.74 -17.31 26.85
CA ALA A 68 -6.47 -16.20 27.41
C ALA A 68 -7.97 -16.34 27.17
N LEU A 69 -8.41 -16.73 25.97
CA LEU A 69 -9.82 -17.00 25.68
C LEU A 69 -10.39 -18.15 26.52
N ALA A 70 -9.66 -19.25 26.66
CA ALA A 70 -10.10 -20.40 27.45
C ALA A 70 -10.28 -20.09 28.95
N ALA A 71 -9.68 -19.01 29.45
CA ALA A 71 -9.83 -18.56 30.84
C ALA A 71 -11.04 -17.63 31.05
N ARG A 72 -11.81 -17.33 30.00
CA ARG A 72 -12.96 -16.41 30.03
C ARG A 72 -14.26 -17.17 29.82
N GLU A 73 -15.36 -16.55 30.24
CA GLU A 73 -16.70 -17.01 29.87
C GLU A 73 -16.93 -16.85 28.37
N THR A 74 -17.65 -17.80 27.78
CA THR A 74 -18.03 -17.75 26.37
C THR A 74 -18.87 -16.51 26.10
N SER A 75 -18.54 -15.82 25.01
CA SER A 75 -19.27 -14.65 24.53
C SER A 75 -19.30 -14.63 23.00
N PRO A 76 -20.23 -13.89 22.38
CA PRO A 76 -20.22 -13.69 20.93
C PRO A 76 -18.86 -13.20 20.42
N LEU A 77 -18.29 -12.18 21.07
CA LEU A 77 -16.97 -11.63 20.73
C LEU A 77 -15.85 -12.69 20.80
N GLY A 78 -15.79 -13.46 21.88
CA GLY A 78 -14.79 -14.54 22.03
C GLY A 78 -14.97 -15.66 21.01
N THR A 79 -16.22 -15.95 20.64
CA THR A 79 -16.55 -16.97 19.62
C THR A 79 -16.13 -16.51 18.23
N LEU A 80 -16.44 -15.26 17.85
CA LEU A 80 -16.00 -14.64 16.60
C LEU A 80 -14.47 -14.60 16.50
N ALA A 81 -13.79 -14.21 17.57
CA ALA A 81 -12.33 -14.21 17.62
C ALA A 81 -11.73 -15.63 17.51
N THR A 82 -12.38 -16.63 18.09
CA THR A 82 -11.95 -18.05 17.98
C THR A 82 -12.08 -18.55 16.54
N LEU A 83 -13.24 -18.34 15.92
CA LEU A 83 -13.52 -18.77 14.56
C LEU A 83 -12.62 -18.04 13.57
N PHE A 84 -12.69 -16.71 13.54
CA PHE A 84 -12.14 -15.94 12.44
C PHE A 84 -10.70 -15.50 12.67
N VAL A 85 -10.36 -14.99 13.85
CA VAL A 85 -9.00 -14.45 14.08
C VAL A 85 -7.98 -15.55 14.40
N LEU A 86 -8.39 -16.55 15.20
CA LEU A 86 -7.53 -17.67 15.57
C LEU A 86 -7.64 -18.84 14.59
N GLY A 87 -8.66 -18.89 13.74
CA GLY A 87 -8.86 -20.00 12.79
C GLY A 87 -9.07 -21.34 13.49
N LEU A 88 -9.95 -21.38 14.50
CA LEU A 88 -10.20 -22.57 15.31
C LEU A 88 -11.69 -22.97 15.29
N PRO A 89 -12.00 -24.29 15.33
CA PRO A 89 -13.38 -24.75 15.45
C PRO A 89 -14.02 -24.35 16.78
N THR A 90 -15.34 -24.28 16.80
CA THR A 90 -16.16 -24.10 18.02
C THR A 90 -17.43 -24.95 17.98
N SER A 91 -18.19 -24.96 19.08
CA SER A 91 -19.47 -25.67 19.14
C SER A 91 -20.53 -24.98 18.27
N ARG A 92 -21.44 -25.76 17.68
CA ARG A 92 -22.57 -25.23 16.89
C ARG A 92 -23.46 -24.31 17.72
N ALA A 93 -23.60 -24.57 19.02
CA ALA A 93 -24.39 -23.75 19.93
C ALA A 93 -23.76 -22.37 20.15
N ASP A 94 -22.44 -22.32 20.41
CA ASP A 94 -21.72 -21.06 20.58
C ASP A 94 -21.68 -20.26 19.28
N ALA A 95 -21.44 -20.95 18.14
CA ALA A 95 -21.48 -20.32 16.83
C ALA A 95 -22.86 -19.71 16.54
N ALA A 96 -23.95 -20.43 16.79
CA ALA A 96 -25.30 -19.88 16.61
C ALA A 96 -25.60 -18.69 17.54
N ALA A 97 -25.11 -18.72 18.78
CA ALA A 97 -25.24 -17.61 19.71
C ALA A 97 -24.44 -16.36 19.29
N ALA A 98 -23.40 -16.52 18.47
CA ALA A 98 -22.62 -15.42 17.91
C ALA A 98 -23.28 -14.73 16.71
N PHE A 99 -24.29 -15.36 16.08
CA PHE A 99 -25.00 -14.82 14.92
C PHE A 99 -26.54 -14.76 15.14
N PRO A 100 -27.03 -13.98 16.13
CA PRO A 100 -28.46 -13.91 16.43
C PRO A 100 -29.29 -13.29 15.31
N THR A 101 -28.70 -12.45 14.46
CA THR A 101 -29.41 -11.76 13.36
C THR A 101 -29.23 -12.49 12.04
N ALA A 102 -27.99 -12.78 11.65
CA ALA A 102 -27.70 -13.49 10.39
C ALA A 102 -28.17 -14.95 10.44
N GLY A 103 -28.02 -15.59 11.60
CA GLY A 103 -28.23 -17.02 11.77
C GLY A 103 -27.08 -17.85 11.20
N LEU A 104 -26.69 -18.89 11.94
CA LEU A 104 -25.55 -19.74 11.58
C LEU A 104 -25.69 -20.36 10.18
N ASP A 105 -26.88 -20.82 9.80
CA ASP A 105 -27.08 -21.48 8.51
C ASP A 105 -26.86 -20.51 7.33
N ALA A 106 -27.18 -19.22 7.49
CA ALA A 106 -26.89 -18.20 6.48
C ALA A 106 -25.40 -17.90 6.39
N VAL A 107 -24.69 -17.86 7.53
CA VAL A 107 -23.22 -17.69 7.57
C VAL A 107 -22.50 -18.88 6.92
N VAL A 108 -23.00 -20.10 7.12
CA VAL A 108 -22.50 -21.30 6.43
C VAL A 108 -22.81 -21.25 4.94
N ALA A 109 -24.03 -20.86 4.55
CA ALA A 109 -24.41 -20.72 3.14
C ALA A 109 -23.63 -19.60 2.43
N ALA A 110 -23.20 -18.56 3.15
CA ALA A 110 -22.33 -17.50 2.65
C ALA A 110 -20.87 -17.96 2.45
N GLY A 111 -20.52 -19.15 2.94
CA GLY A 111 -19.19 -19.74 2.76
C GLY A 111 -18.15 -19.25 3.76
N LEU A 112 -18.55 -18.64 4.89
CA LEU A 112 -17.62 -18.17 5.93
C LEU A 112 -17.30 -19.24 6.98
N LEU A 113 -18.22 -20.19 7.15
CA LEU A 113 -18.11 -21.32 8.07
C LEU A 113 -18.59 -22.60 7.37
N ARG A 114 -18.16 -23.75 7.87
CA ARG A 114 -18.73 -25.06 7.51
C ARG A 114 -19.00 -25.90 8.74
N VAL A 115 -19.98 -26.79 8.65
CA VAL A 115 -20.20 -27.82 9.66
C VAL A 115 -19.12 -28.90 9.49
N CYS A 116 -18.54 -29.38 10.59
CA CYS A 116 -17.51 -30.41 10.53
C CYS A 116 -18.08 -31.73 10.01
N ASP A 117 -17.42 -32.34 9.02
CA ASP A 117 -17.90 -33.56 8.36
C ASP A 117 -17.97 -34.76 9.33
N THR A 118 -17.09 -34.79 10.32
CA THR A 118 -17.02 -35.88 11.32
C THR A 118 -17.86 -35.62 12.57
N ASP A 119 -18.27 -34.37 12.82
CA ASP A 119 -19.08 -34.00 13.99
C ASP A 119 -19.99 -32.81 13.69
N ALA A 120 -21.29 -33.07 13.51
CA ALA A 120 -22.28 -32.04 13.22
C ALA A 120 -22.49 -31.02 14.36
N ALA A 121 -21.97 -31.30 15.56
CA ALA A 121 -21.97 -30.36 16.69
C ALA A 121 -20.81 -29.36 16.64
N VAL A 122 -19.88 -29.48 15.68
CA VAL A 122 -18.72 -28.62 15.51
C VAL A 122 -18.84 -27.79 14.23
N VAL A 123 -18.45 -26.52 14.32
CA VAL A 123 -18.38 -25.58 13.20
C VAL A 123 -16.94 -25.12 13.03
N GLU A 124 -16.49 -25.09 11.79
CA GLU A 124 -15.13 -24.76 11.38
C GLU A 124 -15.13 -23.51 10.50
N PRO A 125 -14.16 -22.60 10.67
CA PRO A 125 -14.01 -21.46 9.76
C PRO A 125 -13.50 -21.93 8.39
N THR A 126 -13.96 -21.24 7.34
CA THR A 126 -13.45 -21.41 5.96
C THR A 126 -12.70 -20.18 5.47
N VAL A 127 -12.78 -19.07 6.21
CA VAL A 127 -12.13 -17.79 5.92
C VAL A 127 -11.54 -17.18 7.18
N ASP A 128 -10.60 -16.25 7.01
CA ASP A 128 -10.24 -15.28 8.05
C ASP A 128 -11.19 -14.06 7.93
N LEU A 129 -11.53 -13.45 9.06
CA LEU A 129 -12.34 -12.23 9.12
C LEU A 129 -11.82 -11.38 10.28
N ARG A 130 -11.25 -10.23 9.96
CA ARG A 130 -10.56 -9.36 10.93
C ARG A 130 -11.18 -7.98 10.98
N PRO A 131 -11.30 -7.37 12.18
CA PRO A 131 -11.48 -5.94 12.25
C PRO A 131 -10.21 -5.23 11.77
N TYR A 132 -10.41 -4.16 11.01
CA TYR A 132 -9.39 -3.29 10.48
C TYR A 132 -9.75 -1.86 10.88
N ALA A 133 -8.79 -1.12 11.44
CA ALA A 133 -8.95 0.28 11.80
C ALA A 133 -7.94 1.12 11.03
N PHE A 134 -8.36 2.33 10.64
CA PHE A 134 -7.54 3.26 9.88
C PHE A 134 -7.87 4.70 10.25
N VAL A 135 -6.95 5.60 9.92
CA VAL A 135 -7.15 7.05 10.00
C VAL A 135 -6.76 7.61 8.64
N ASP A 136 -7.61 8.47 8.09
CA ASP A 136 -7.32 9.23 6.87
C ASP A 136 -7.81 10.68 7.04
N ASP A 137 -7.71 11.47 5.97
CA ASP A 137 -8.12 12.88 5.98
C ASP A 137 -9.63 13.11 6.20
N LEU A 138 -10.47 12.06 6.12
CA LEU A 138 -11.88 12.12 6.50
C LEU A 138 -12.13 11.64 7.94
N GLY A 139 -11.07 11.27 8.67
CA GLY A 139 -11.09 10.88 10.07
C GLY A 139 -10.82 9.39 10.30
N ALA A 140 -11.07 8.95 11.54
CA ALA A 140 -10.93 7.55 11.91
C ALA A 140 -12.07 6.71 11.33
N GLY A 141 -11.75 5.51 10.87
CA GLY A 141 -12.70 4.54 10.35
C GLY A 141 -12.34 3.11 10.74
N SER A 142 -13.29 2.21 10.57
CA SER A 142 -13.07 0.77 10.77
C SER A 142 -13.93 -0.06 9.83
N TRP A 143 -13.40 -1.18 9.39
CA TRP A 143 -14.07 -2.16 8.55
C TRP A 143 -13.82 -3.58 9.05
N TRP A 144 -14.61 -4.52 8.58
CA TRP A 144 -14.34 -5.95 8.71
C TRP A 144 -13.91 -6.51 7.37
N ILE A 145 -12.76 -7.18 7.34
CA ILE A 145 -12.15 -7.67 6.11
C ILE A 145 -12.07 -9.20 6.17
N VAL A 146 -12.77 -9.83 5.23
CA VAL A 146 -12.66 -11.26 4.90
C VAL A 146 -11.46 -11.47 3.98
N SER A 147 -10.74 -12.56 4.22
CA SER A 147 -9.71 -13.10 3.35
C SER A 147 -9.61 -14.61 3.50
N ASP A 148 -8.75 -15.26 2.73
CA ASP A 148 -8.50 -16.68 2.92
C ASP A 148 -7.78 -16.97 4.24
N LEU A 149 -7.97 -18.19 4.75
CA LEU A 149 -7.26 -18.68 5.93
C LEU A 149 -5.76 -18.78 5.65
N GLY A 150 -4.95 -18.14 6.51
CA GLY A 150 -3.50 -18.25 6.46
C GLY A 150 -2.96 -19.54 7.07
N GLU A 151 -1.66 -19.77 6.92
CA GLU A 151 -0.95 -20.98 7.37
C GLU A 151 -1.15 -21.30 8.86
N LEU A 152 -1.24 -20.26 9.69
CA LEU A 152 -1.44 -20.45 11.13
C LEU A 152 -2.74 -21.19 11.42
N ALA A 153 -3.80 -20.90 10.65
CA ALA A 153 -5.10 -21.54 10.78
C ALA A 153 -5.08 -22.94 10.14
N LEU A 154 -4.53 -23.05 8.92
CA LEU A 154 -4.51 -24.28 8.13
C LEU A 154 -3.56 -25.35 8.68
N GLY A 155 -2.44 -24.95 9.28
CA GLY A 155 -1.37 -25.86 9.72
C GLY A 155 -0.52 -26.43 8.58
N HIS A 156 -0.71 -25.97 7.35
CA HIS A 156 0.04 -26.33 6.15
C HIS A 156 0.17 -25.11 5.21
N ALA A 157 0.92 -25.28 4.12
CA ALA A 157 1.11 -24.23 3.10
C ALA A 157 -0.22 -23.79 2.47
N ILE A 158 -0.32 -22.52 2.11
CA ILE A 158 -1.48 -21.92 1.44
C ILE A 158 -1.61 -22.36 -0.03
N SER A 159 -2.81 -22.21 -0.58
CA SER A 159 -3.08 -22.45 -2.01
C SER A 159 -2.44 -21.37 -2.89
N GLU A 160 -2.15 -21.69 -4.14
CA GLU A 160 -1.74 -20.71 -5.15
C GLU A 160 -2.85 -19.67 -5.43
N GLU A 161 -4.12 -20.06 -5.26
CA GLU A 161 -5.33 -19.21 -5.42
C GLU A 161 -5.63 -18.33 -4.17
N HIS A 162 -4.74 -18.32 -3.17
CA HIS A 162 -4.98 -17.67 -1.88
C HIS A 162 -5.11 -16.14 -2.02
N VAL A 163 -6.23 -15.60 -1.52
CA VAL A 163 -6.48 -14.16 -1.42
C VAL A 163 -6.05 -13.66 -0.05
N LEU A 164 -4.95 -12.91 -0.04
CA LEU A 164 -4.38 -12.33 1.16
C LEU A 164 -5.28 -11.25 1.77
N GLY A 165 -5.35 -11.23 3.11
CA GLY A 165 -5.98 -10.15 3.87
C GLY A 165 -5.10 -8.91 3.99
N ILE A 166 -5.28 -8.16 5.08
CA ILE A 166 -4.55 -6.91 5.31
C ILE A 166 -3.12 -7.19 5.79
N GLY A 167 -2.14 -6.81 4.97
CA GLY A 167 -0.71 -6.91 5.29
C GLY A 167 0.02 -5.55 5.29
N GLY A 168 1.34 -5.59 5.49
CA GLY A 168 2.16 -4.36 5.52
C GLY A 168 2.14 -3.57 4.21
N ALA A 169 2.15 -4.27 3.07
CA ALA A 169 2.01 -3.64 1.74
C ALA A 169 0.65 -2.95 1.59
N THR A 170 -0.43 -3.59 2.05
CA THR A 170 -1.79 -3.03 2.06
C THR A 170 -1.83 -1.70 2.79
N THR A 171 -1.39 -1.67 4.05
CA THR A 171 -1.38 -0.46 4.88
C THR A 171 -0.50 0.63 4.29
N THR A 172 0.65 0.24 3.72
CA THR A 172 1.56 1.17 3.04
C THR A 172 0.87 1.87 1.87
N LEU A 173 0.21 1.12 0.98
CA LEU A 173 -0.44 1.70 -0.19
C LEU A 173 -1.69 2.52 0.19
N SER A 174 -2.47 2.07 1.16
CA SER A 174 -3.62 2.84 1.65
C SER A 174 -3.18 4.19 2.22
N GLY A 175 -2.07 4.22 2.97
CA GLY A 175 -1.46 5.48 3.41
C GLY A 175 -0.87 6.33 2.28
N LEU A 176 -0.61 5.78 1.09
CA LEU A 176 -0.09 6.52 -0.06
C LEU A 176 -1.19 7.15 -0.93
N GLN A 177 -2.44 6.69 -0.82
CA GLN A 177 -3.54 7.20 -1.65
C GLN A 177 -3.78 8.68 -1.42
N ILE A 178 -3.87 9.46 -2.51
CA ILE A 178 -4.05 10.91 -2.43
C ILE A 178 -5.46 11.25 -1.90
N PRO A 179 -5.61 12.07 -0.84
CA PRO A 179 -6.92 12.35 -0.22
C PRO A 179 -7.71 13.47 -0.92
N VAL A 180 -7.55 13.61 -2.24
CA VAL A 180 -8.26 14.63 -3.04
C VAL A 180 -9.47 14.00 -3.71
N PRO A 181 -10.69 14.59 -3.61
CA PRO A 181 -11.87 14.10 -4.29
C PRO A 181 -11.69 14.02 -5.81
N VAL A 182 -12.06 12.88 -6.40
CA VAL A 182 -12.03 12.62 -7.84
C VAL A 182 -13.31 11.94 -8.31
N ARG A 183 -13.55 11.88 -9.62
CA ARG A 183 -14.72 11.18 -10.14
C ARG A 183 -14.50 9.67 -10.21
N THR A 184 -13.38 9.24 -10.76
CA THR A 184 -13.14 7.85 -11.14
C THR A 184 -11.76 7.36 -10.69
N VAL A 185 -11.76 6.20 -10.02
CA VAL A 185 -10.53 5.50 -9.64
C VAL A 185 -10.51 4.10 -10.24
N LEU A 186 -9.36 3.65 -10.72
CA LEU A 186 -9.08 2.25 -11.00
C LEU A 186 -8.25 1.63 -9.88
N ASP A 187 -8.74 0.55 -9.27
CA ASP A 187 -7.95 -0.35 -8.45
C ASP A 187 -7.51 -1.55 -9.30
N LEU A 188 -6.22 -1.61 -9.63
CA LEU A 188 -5.64 -2.61 -10.53
C LEU A 188 -5.00 -3.74 -9.71
N GLY A 189 -5.60 -4.93 -9.77
CA GLY A 189 -5.24 -6.06 -8.89
C GLY A 189 -5.83 -5.88 -7.49
N THR A 190 -7.17 -5.84 -7.41
CA THR A 190 -7.90 -5.42 -6.20
C THR A 190 -7.74 -6.38 -5.01
N GLY A 191 -7.42 -7.66 -5.25
CA GLY A 191 -7.28 -8.66 -4.19
C GLY A 191 -8.54 -8.74 -3.33
N CYS A 192 -8.41 -8.53 -2.01
CA CYS A 192 -9.55 -8.50 -1.09
C CYS A 192 -10.41 -7.22 -1.15
N GLY A 193 -10.13 -6.28 -2.06
CA GLY A 193 -10.95 -5.08 -2.29
C GLY A 193 -10.58 -3.87 -1.45
N ILE A 194 -9.61 -3.99 -0.54
CA ILE A 194 -9.30 -2.96 0.44
C ILE A 194 -8.86 -1.62 -0.19
N GLN A 195 -8.09 -1.65 -1.28
CA GLN A 195 -7.63 -0.41 -1.92
C GLN A 195 -8.80 0.29 -2.63
N ALA A 196 -9.68 -0.45 -3.30
CA ALA A 196 -10.93 0.07 -3.84
C ALA A 196 -11.85 0.68 -2.76
N MET A 197 -11.93 0.05 -1.58
CA MET A 197 -12.72 0.59 -0.44
C MET A 197 -12.14 1.91 0.09
N HIS A 198 -10.82 2.02 0.24
CA HIS A 198 -10.14 3.27 0.56
C HIS A 198 -10.33 4.33 -0.51
N ALA A 199 -10.15 3.96 -1.79
CA ALA A 199 -10.32 4.86 -2.92
C ALA A 199 -11.74 5.44 -2.97
N ARG A 200 -12.76 4.62 -2.69
CA ARG A 200 -14.18 5.03 -2.71
C ARG A 200 -14.51 6.14 -1.71
N ARG A 201 -13.71 6.31 -0.65
CA ARG A 201 -13.87 7.43 0.29
C ARG A 201 -13.59 8.79 -0.35
N PHE A 202 -12.75 8.82 -1.38
CA PHE A 202 -12.34 10.03 -2.11
C PHE A 202 -12.80 10.03 -3.58
N ALA A 203 -13.66 9.10 -3.98
CA ALA A 203 -14.08 8.94 -5.36
C ALA A 203 -15.59 8.74 -5.51
N GLU A 204 -16.20 9.29 -6.56
CA GLU A 204 -17.61 9.00 -6.89
C GLU A 204 -17.81 7.55 -7.32
N HIS A 205 -16.90 7.03 -8.14
CA HIS A 205 -16.92 5.67 -8.68
C HIS A 205 -15.55 5.02 -8.67
N VAL A 206 -15.51 3.73 -8.38
CA VAL A 206 -14.29 2.91 -8.45
C VAL A 206 -14.54 1.74 -9.40
N VAL A 207 -13.60 1.48 -10.29
CA VAL A 207 -13.51 0.22 -11.03
C VAL A 207 -12.40 -0.60 -10.40
N ALA A 208 -12.72 -1.82 -9.97
CA ALA A 208 -11.78 -2.74 -9.35
C ALA A 208 -11.59 -3.95 -10.25
N THR A 209 -10.35 -4.24 -10.62
CA THR A 209 -10.01 -5.32 -11.56
C THR A 209 -9.15 -6.38 -10.90
N ASP A 210 -9.38 -7.64 -11.26
CA ASP A 210 -8.53 -8.75 -10.84
C ASP A 210 -8.59 -9.91 -11.84
N ILE A 211 -7.50 -10.67 -11.94
CA ILE A 211 -7.45 -11.90 -12.72
C ILE A 211 -8.01 -13.09 -11.94
N SER A 212 -8.16 -12.97 -10.62
CA SER A 212 -8.72 -13.99 -9.76
C SER A 212 -10.21 -13.76 -9.52
N ARG A 213 -11.05 -14.72 -9.91
CA ARG A 213 -12.50 -14.67 -9.64
C ARG A 213 -12.78 -14.66 -8.13
N ARG A 214 -12.01 -15.47 -7.39
CA ARG A 214 -12.08 -15.53 -5.93
C ARG A 214 -11.80 -14.18 -5.29
N ALA A 215 -10.77 -13.48 -5.76
CA ALA A 215 -10.46 -12.13 -5.27
C ALA A 215 -11.64 -11.18 -5.48
N LEU A 216 -12.25 -11.17 -6.68
CA LEU A 216 -13.42 -10.33 -6.95
C LEU A 216 -14.65 -10.69 -6.08
N ASP A 217 -14.85 -11.97 -5.80
CA ASP A 217 -15.96 -12.42 -4.94
C ASP A 217 -15.75 -12.01 -3.48
N ILE A 218 -14.52 -12.15 -2.96
CA ILE A 218 -14.13 -11.65 -1.63
C ILE A 218 -14.21 -10.12 -1.56
N ALA A 219 -13.71 -9.41 -2.57
CA ALA A 219 -13.75 -7.96 -2.63
C ALA A 219 -15.18 -7.42 -2.63
N ARG A 220 -16.08 -8.06 -3.41
CA ARG A 220 -17.51 -7.75 -3.41
C ARG A 220 -18.15 -8.02 -2.06
N PHE A 221 -17.81 -9.17 -1.43
CA PHE A 221 -18.30 -9.49 -0.09
C PHE A 221 -17.85 -8.44 0.93
N ASN A 222 -16.58 -8.03 0.91
CA ASN A 222 -16.02 -7.02 1.81
C ASN A 222 -16.67 -5.64 1.62
N ALA A 223 -16.86 -5.19 0.38
CA ALA A 223 -17.55 -3.94 0.11
C ALA A 223 -18.99 -3.97 0.66
N GLN A 224 -19.73 -5.05 0.40
CA GLN A 224 -21.11 -5.18 0.90
C GLN A 224 -21.20 -5.30 2.43
N LEU A 225 -20.32 -6.09 3.07
CA LEU A 225 -20.27 -6.25 4.52
C LEU A 225 -20.10 -4.91 5.24
N ASN A 226 -19.37 -3.99 4.62
CA ASN A 226 -19.08 -2.66 5.17
C ASN A 226 -20.00 -1.56 4.61
N GLY A 227 -21.04 -1.92 3.85
CA GLY A 227 -22.00 -0.98 3.27
C GLY A 227 -21.40 0.00 2.26
N ILE A 228 -20.32 -0.39 1.58
CA ILE A 228 -19.63 0.43 0.58
C ILE A 228 -20.19 0.11 -0.81
N ASP A 229 -20.76 1.13 -1.46
CA ASP A 229 -21.31 1.06 -2.80
C ASP A 229 -20.39 1.72 -3.85
N GLY A 230 -20.83 1.75 -5.11
CA GLY A 230 -20.13 2.50 -6.17
C GLY A 230 -18.81 1.88 -6.64
N ILE A 231 -18.56 0.61 -6.33
CA ILE A 231 -17.42 -0.16 -6.83
C ILE A 231 -17.90 -1.17 -7.87
N ASP A 232 -17.35 -1.09 -9.08
CA ASP A 232 -17.59 -2.00 -10.20
C ASP A 232 -16.45 -3.02 -10.32
N PHE A 233 -16.75 -4.29 -10.07
CA PHE A 233 -15.76 -5.38 -10.04
C PHE A 233 -15.70 -6.11 -11.39
N ARG A 234 -14.53 -6.11 -12.04
CA ARG A 234 -14.35 -6.67 -13.38
C ARG A 234 -13.22 -7.70 -13.43
N TYR A 235 -13.49 -8.81 -14.11
CA TYR A 235 -12.55 -9.90 -14.30
C TYR A 235 -11.67 -9.68 -15.54
N GLY A 236 -10.36 -9.80 -15.38
CA GLY A 236 -9.39 -9.92 -16.47
C GLY A 236 -7.99 -9.49 -16.08
N SER A 237 -7.06 -9.54 -17.04
CA SER A 237 -5.65 -9.27 -16.78
C SER A 237 -5.32 -7.79 -16.98
N LEU A 238 -4.63 -7.20 -16.01
CA LEU A 238 -4.11 -5.84 -16.09
C LEU A 238 -5.19 -4.86 -16.60
N PHE A 239 -4.89 -4.10 -17.65
CA PHE A 239 -5.78 -3.10 -18.22
C PHE A 239 -6.82 -3.65 -19.21
N GLU A 240 -6.81 -4.96 -19.53
CA GLU A 240 -7.75 -5.55 -20.50
C GLU A 240 -9.24 -5.25 -20.19
N PRO A 241 -9.72 -5.31 -18.93
CA PRO A 241 -11.14 -5.05 -18.62
C PRO A 241 -11.57 -3.59 -18.74
N VAL A 242 -10.60 -2.68 -18.92
CA VAL A 242 -10.79 -1.23 -18.95
C VAL A 242 -10.15 -0.62 -20.21
N ALA A 243 -9.94 -1.42 -21.25
CA ALA A 243 -9.31 -0.99 -22.48
C ALA A 243 -10.07 0.20 -23.10
N GLY A 244 -9.38 1.31 -23.28
CA GLY A 244 -9.95 2.56 -23.82
C GLY A 244 -10.65 3.45 -22.79
N GLU A 245 -10.72 3.04 -21.53
CA GLU A 245 -11.17 3.89 -20.41
C GLU A 245 -9.99 4.64 -19.78
N ARG A 246 -10.29 5.79 -19.19
CA ARG A 246 -9.33 6.63 -18.46
C ARG A 246 -9.88 6.98 -17.09
N PHE A 247 -8.98 7.18 -16.14
CA PHE A 247 -9.29 7.39 -14.74
C PHE A 247 -8.56 8.64 -14.21
N ASP A 248 -9.21 9.35 -13.29
CA ASP A 248 -8.58 10.45 -12.55
C ASP A 248 -7.48 9.93 -11.61
N ARG A 249 -7.62 8.67 -11.16
CA ARG A 249 -6.62 8.01 -10.34
C ARG A 249 -6.52 6.52 -10.62
N ILE A 250 -5.30 5.99 -10.57
CA ILE A 250 -5.03 4.54 -10.57
C ILE A 250 -4.28 4.18 -9.29
N VAL A 251 -4.75 3.18 -8.57
CA VAL A 251 -4.07 2.61 -7.40
C VAL A 251 -3.77 1.15 -7.71
N SER A 252 -2.57 0.68 -7.37
CA SER A 252 -2.22 -0.72 -7.60
C SER A 252 -1.19 -1.24 -6.62
N ASN A 253 -1.48 -2.40 -6.06
CA ASN A 253 -0.49 -3.26 -5.41
C ASN A 253 -0.29 -4.49 -6.30
N PRO A 254 0.38 -4.35 -7.47
CA PRO A 254 0.50 -5.48 -8.38
C PRO A 254 1.28 -6.62 -7.73
N PRO A 255 1.11 -7.87 -8.17
CA PRO A 255 1.91 -9.01 -7.71
C PRO A 255 3.38 -8.86 -8.17
N PHE A 256 4.13 -8.00 -7.49
CA PHE A 256 5.46 -7.51 -7.88
C PHE A 256 6.61 -8.37 -7.33
N VAL A 257 6.31 -9.53 -6.71
CA VAL A 257 7.38 -10.40 -6.22
C VAL A 257 8.05 -11.07 -7.40
N ILE A 258 9.38 -10.95 -7.42
CA ILE A 258 10.20 -11.41 -8.54
C ILE A 258 10.55 -12.88 -8.29
N THR A 259 9.56 -13.74 -8.49
CA THR A 259 9.69 -15.18 -8.25
C THR A 259 10.22 -15.91 -9.49
N PRO A 260 11.22 -16.79 -9.36
CA PRO A 260 11.81 -17.54 -10.47
C PRO A 260 10.77 -18.27 -11.31
N ARG A 261 10.93 -18.24 -12.63
CA ARG A 261 10.11 -19.01 -13.57
C ARG A 261 10.78 -20.35 -13.87
N ARG A 262 10.91 -21.18 -12.83
CA ARG A 262 11.62 -22.48 -12.86
C ARG A 262 10.72 -23.62 -12.38
N PRO A 263 10.89 -24.85 -12.93
CA PRO A 263 10.16 -26.02 -12.44
C PRO A 263 10.41 -26.27 -10.95
N GLY A 264 9.35 -26.56 -10.19
CA GLY A 264 9.42 -26.88 -8.76
C GLY A 264 9.42 -25.65 -7.84
N VAL A 265 9.34 -24.43 -8.38
CA VAL A 265 9.10 -23.21 -7.60
C VAL A 265 7.59 -22.94 -7.59
N PRO A 266 6.91 -22.91 -6.42
CA PRO A 266 5.49 -22.57 -6.33
C PRO A 266 5.18 -21.16 -6.86
N SER A 267 3.98 -20.96 -7.42
CA SER A 267 3.56 -19.65 -7.94
C SER A 267 2.25 -19.21 -7.29
N TYR A 268 2.31 -18.22 -6.41
CA TYR A 268 1.16 -17.70 -5.66
C TYR A 268 0.57 -16.47 -6.35
N GLU A 269 -0.72 -16.51 -6.72
CA GLU A 269 -1.39 -15.46 -7.51
C GLU A 269 -1.29 -14.06 -6.88
N TYR A 270 -1.38 -13.96 -5.54
CA TYR A 270 -1.38 -12.68 -4.83
C TYR A 270 -0.05 -11.92 -4.88
N ARG A 271 1.05 -12.59 -5.27
CA ARG A 271 2.39 -11.98 -5.27
C ARG A 271 3.21 -12.24 -6.53
N ASP A 272 2.89 -13.29 -7.30
CA ASP A 272 3.63 -13.69 -8.49
C ASP A 272 2.93 -13.27 -9.78
N GLY A 273 3.48 -12.25 -10.44
CA GLY A 273 2.93 -11.67 -11.65
C GLY A 273 2.94 -12.52 -12.92
N GLY A 274 3.43 -13.75 -12.85
CA GLY A 274 3.57 -14.65 -14.01
C GLY A 274 4.61 -14.22 -15.06
N MET A 275 5.23 -13.05 -14.91
CA MET A 275 6.24 -12.50 -15.81
C MET A 275 7.65 -12.70 -15.25
N VAL A 276 8.66 -12.65 -16.13
CA VAL A 276 10.07 -12.79 -15.73
C VAL A 276 10.58 -11.48 -15.14
N GLY A 277 11.29 -11.54 -14.01
CA GLY A 277 11.93 -10.36 -13.42
C GLY A 277 10.89 -9.33 -12.95
N ASP A 278 11.20 -8.06 -13.15
CA ASP A 278 10.34 -6.91 -12.86
C ASP A 278 9.46 -6.48 -14.04
N ALA A 279 9.30 -7.35 -15.05
CA ALA A 279 8.56 -7.03 -16.27
C ALA A 279 7.07 -6.74 -16.03
N LEU A 280 6.45 -7.28 -14.97
CA LEU A 280 5.07 -6.93 -14.61
C LEU A 280 4.97 -5.45 -14.23
N VAL A 281 5.84 -4.99 -13.33
CA VAL A 281 5.85 -3.59 -12.87
C VAL A 281 6.14 -2.67 -14.07
N GLU A 282 7.12 -3.03 -14.91
CA GLU A 282 7.38 -2.29 -16.14
C GLU A 282 6.14 -2.19 -17.05
N THR A 283 5.44 -3.31 -17.25
CA THR A 283 4.22 -3.36 -18.09
C THR A 283 3.13 -2.46 -17.54
N VAL A 284 2.89 -2.50 -16.23
CA VAL A 284 1.90 -1.64 -15.57
C VAL A 284 2.27 -0.17 -15.75
N LEU A 285 3.52 0.21 -15.45
CA LEU A 285 3.98 1.60 -15.52
C LEU A 285 3.92 2.16 -16.96
N ARG A 286 4.26 1.35 -17.96
CA ARG A 286 4.14 1.74 -19.38
C ARG A 286 2.68 1.91 -19.82
N GLY A 287 1.75 1.15 -19.24
CA GLY A 287 0.32 1.26 -19.52
C GLY A 287 -0.35 2.50 -18.93
N LEU A 288 0.27 3.19 -17.97
CA LEU A 288 -0.38 4.29 -17.23
C LEU A 288 -0.77 5.48 -18.12
N SER A 289 0.06 5.89 -19.09
CA SER A 289 -0.24 7.07 -19.93
C SER A 289 -1.53 6.89 -20.77
N GLU A 290 -1.86 5.65 -21.13
CA GLU A 290 -3.07 5.31 -21.88
C GLU A 290 -4.34 5.32 -21.02
N HIS A 291 -4.21 5.14 -19.70
CA HIS A 291 -5.33 4.96 -18.78
C HIS A 291 -5.51 6.09 -17.76
N LEU A 292 -4.62 7.08 -17.74
CA LEU A 292 -4.78 8.28 -16.93
C LEU A 292 -5.48 9.38 -17.72
N GLU A 293 -6.44 10.04 -17.09
CA GLU A 293 -6.92 11.35 -17.53
C GLU A 293 -5.79 12.39 -17.46
N PRO A 294 -5.81 13.48 -18.27
CA PRO A 294 -4.86 14.57 -18.09
C PRO A 294 -4.96 15.17 -16.68
N GLY A 295 -3.82 15.31 -16.00
CA GLY A 295 -3.77 15.66 -14.57
C GLY A 295 -4.03 14.50 -13.61
N GLY A 296 -4.45 13.34 -14.13
CA GLY A 296 -4.71 12.13 -13.35
C GLY A 296 -3.45 11.56 -12.72
N THR A 297 -3.62 10.86 -11.59
CA THR A 297 -2.51 10.37 -10.76
C THR A 297 -2.48 8.85 -10.67
N ALA A 298 -1.32 8.29 -10.41
CA ALA A 298 -1.16 6.87 -10.14
C ALA A 298 -0.29 6.65 -8.90
N GLN A 299 -0.70 5.74 -8.01
CA GLN A 299 0.07 5.32 -6.83
C GLN A 299 0.23 3.81 -6.83
N LEU A 300 1.47 3.34 -6.87
CA LEU A 300 1.79 1.93 -6.92
C LEU A 300 2.89 1.55 -5.94
N LEU A 301 2.86 0.30 -5.50
CA LEU A 301 4.01 -0.37 -4.92
C LEU A 301 4.70 -1.21 -6.00
N GLY A 302 6.00 -1.41 -5.87
CA GLY A 302 6.74 -2.21 -6.82
C GLY A 302 8.13 -2.62 -6.34
N ASN A 303 8.63 -3.66 -6.99
CA ASN A 303 10.02 -4.09 -6.90
C ASN A 303 10.71 -3.91 -8.25
N TRP A 304 12.01 -3.65 -8.23
CA TRP A 304 12.85 -3.56 -9.43
C TRP A 304 14.23 -4.14 -9.19
N GLU A 305 14.81 -4.68 -10.26
CA GLU A 305 16.11 -5.37 -10.20
C GLU A 305 17.28 -4.45 -10.48
N TYR A 306 18.33 -4.63 -9.69
CA TYR A 306 19.66 -4.15 -9.98
C TYR A 306 20.42 -5.21 -10.75
N HIS A 307 20.98 -4.87 -11.91
CA HIS A 307 21.83 -5.80 -12.65
C HIS A 307 23.30 -5.44 -12.49
N TRP A 308 24.18 -6.40 -12.78
CA TRP A 308 25.61 -6.14 -12.82
C TRP A 308 25.94 -4.97 -13.75
N GLY A 309 26.47 -3.88 -13.17
CA GLY A 309 26.85 -2.66 -13.90
C GLY A 309 25.68 -1.76 -14.30
N VAL A 310 24.45 -2.03 -13.83
CA VAL A 310 23.27 -1.21 -14.14
C VAL A 310 22.47 -0.95 -12.85
N ASP A 311 22.30 0.32 -12.51
CA ASP A 311 21.51 0.75 -11.37
C ASP A 311 20.00 0.49 -11.59
N GLY A 312 19.32 -0.01 -10.57
CA GLY A 312 17.89 -0.34 -10.64
C GLY A 312 17.03 0.91 -10.87
N LEU A 313 17.32 2.03 -10.22
CA LEU A 313 16.56 3.27 -10.41
C LEU A 313 16.80 3.88 -11.80
N ASP A 314 17.99 3.68 -12.40
CA ASP A 314 18.23 4.08 -13.79
C ASP A 314 17.40 3.23 -14.77
N ARG A 315 17.21 1.93 -14.49
CA ARG A 315 16.28 1.10 -15.27
C ARG A 315 14.85 1.61 -15.16
N VAL A 316 14.36 1.85 -13.95
CA VAL A 316 13.00 2.38 -13.73
C VAL A 316 12.85 3.74 -14.42
N ARG A 317 13.85 4.62 -14.34
CA ARG A 317 13.87 5.91 -15.06
C ARG A 317 13.70 5.73 -16.57
N SER A 318 14.33 4.71 -17.16
CA SER A 318 14.21 4.42 -18.60
C SER A 318 12.80 4.05 -19.04
N TRP A 319 11.97 3.49 -18.14
CA TRP A 319 10.59 3.14 -18.45
C TRP A 319 9.70 4.37 -18.72
N PHE A 320 10.12 5.53 -18.22
CA PHE A 320 9.42 6.80 -18.38
C PHE A 320 10.02 7.72 -19.46
N ALA A 321 11.13 7.33 -20.11
CA ALA A 321 11.90 8.21 -21.00
C ALA A 321 11.05 8.81 -22.14
N ASP A 322 10.14 8.02 -22.71
CA ASP A 322 9.29 8.41 -23.84
C ASP A 322 7.85 8.77 -23.41
N THR A 323 7.67 9.22 -22.17
CA THR A 323 6.34 9.50 -21.59
C THR A 323 6.15 10.96 -21.20
N ASP A 324 4.90 11.42 -21.22
CA ASP A 324 4.42 12.72 -20.73
C ASP A 324 4.15 12.74 -19.22
N LEU A 325 4.49 11.67 -18.52
CA LEU A 325 4.17 11.47 -17.12
C LEU A 325 5.16 12.24 -16.23
N ASP A 326 4.72 12.85 -15.14
CA ASP A 326 5.55 13.06 -13.96
C ASP A 326 5.85 11.69 -13.33
N ALA A 327 7.07 11.47 -12.86
CA ALA A 327 7.43 10.26 -12.13
C ALA A 327 8.23 10.61 -10.87
N TRP A 328 7.73 10.12 -9.74
CA TRP A 328 8.40 10.13 -8.45
C TRP A 328 8.49 8.70 -7.92
N VAL A 329 9.70 8.15 -8.00
CA VAL A 329 10.04 6.79 -7.56
C VAL A 329 10.88 6.89 -6.30
N ILE A 330 10.42 6.25 -5.23
CA ILE A 330 11.06 6.27 -3.92
C ILE A 330 11.43 4.84 -3.55
N GLU A 331 12.73 4.51 -3.59
CA GLU A 331 13.25 3.25 -3.05
C GLU A 331 13.36 3.36 -1.53
N ARG A 332 12.59 2.56 -0.80
CA ARG A 332 12.65 2.51 0.67
C ARG A 332 13.58 1.43 1.19
N GLU A 333 13.71 0.35 0.46
CA GLU A 333 14.53 -0.78 0.88
C GLU A 333 15.23 -1.38 -0.33
N ARG A 334 16.42 -1.91 -0.08
CA ARG A 334 17.14 -2.71 -1.05
C ARG A 334 17.66 -3.96 -0.35
N GLN A 335 17.41 -5.12 -0.95
CA GLN A 335 17.92 -6.39 -0.49
C GLN A 335 18.88 -7.00 -1.51
N ASP A 336 19.86 -7.76 -1.03
CA ASP A 336 20.62 -8.66 -1.88
C ASP A 336 19.78 -9.89 -2.29
N PRO A 337 20.15 -10.61 -3.37
CA PRO A 337 19.39 -11.77 -3.85
C PRO A 337 19.13 -12.86 -2.81
N THR A 338 20.05 -13.06 -1.85
CA THR A 338 19.92 -14.09 -0.81
C THR A 338 18.83 -13.70 0.18
N SER A 339 18.93 -12.49 0.73
CA SER A 339 17.95 -11.95 1.68
C SER A 339 16.55 -11.85 1.08
N TYR A 340 16.46 -11.49 -0.21
CA TYR A 340 15.21 -11.47 -0.98
C TYR A 340 14.59 -12.87 -1.09
N ALA A 341 15.37 -13.86 -1.55
CA ALA A 341 14.90 -15.23 -1.71
C ALA A 341 14.44 -15.83 -0.37
N GLU A 342 15.22 -15.65 0.70
CA GLU A 342 14.87 -16.15 2.04
C GLU A 342 13.52 -15.60 2.52
N THR A 343 13.27 -14.30 2.30
CA THR A 343 12.02 -13.64 2.70
C THR A 343 10.82 -14.29 2.01
N TRP A 344 10.86 -14.46 0.69
CA TRP A 344 9.71 -14.93 -0.09
C TRP A 344 9.51 -16.45 -0.03
N ILE A 345 10.56 -17.24 0.15
CA ILE A 345 10.45 -18.68 0.41
C ILE A 345 9.77 -18.92 1.77
N ARG A 346 10.12 -18.12 2.79
CA ARG A 346 9.48 -18.18 4.11
C ARG A 346 8.02 -17.73 4.07
N ASP A 347 7.72 -16.68 3.32
CA ASP A 347 6.34 -16.19 3.13
C ASP A 347 5.47 -17.24 2.43
N GLY A 348 6.06 -18.08 1.57
CA GLY A 348 5.38 -19.24 0.97
C GLY A 348 5.37 -20.50 1.85
N GLY A 349 5.64 -20.38 3.15
CA GLY A 349 5.49 -21.46 4.13
C GLY A 349 6.65 -22.45 4.24
N THR A 350 7.69 -22.31 3.41
CA THR A 350 8.82 -23.24 3.45
C THR A 350 9.81 -22.83 4.54
N LYS A 351 10.11 -23.75 5.46
CA LYS A 351 10.87 -23.45 6.68
C LYS A 351 12.38 -23.56 6.46
N PRO A 352 13.19 -22.60 6.97
CA PRO A 352 14.64 -22.71 6.97
C PRO A 352 15.14 -24.00 7.63
N GLY A 353 16.23 -24.56 7.09
CA GLY A 353 16.84 -25.80 7.58
C GLY A 353 16.19 -27.10 7.08
N THR A 354 15.28 -27.01 6.11
CA THR A 354 14.69 -28.16 5.41
C THR A 354 15.35 -28.36 4.04
N PRO A 355 15.48 -29.60 3.52
CA PRO A 355 16.03 -29.84 2.18
C PRO A 355 15.25 -29.11 1.07
N GLU A 356 13.94 -28.95 1.25
CA GLU A 356 13.06 -28.22 0.35
C GLU A 356 13.44 -26.73 0.30
N PHE A 357 13.73 -26.12 1.46
CA PHE A 357 14.20 -24.74 1.54
C PHE A 357 15.51 -24.55 0.78
N ASP A 358 16.50 -25.42 0.98
CA ASP A 358 17.80 -25.34 0.30
C ASP A 358 17.66 -25.50 -1.23
N THR A 359 16.75 -26.37 -1.66
CA THR A 359 16.42 -26.57 -3.08
C THR A 359 15.81 -25.31 -3.69
N LEU A 360 14.84 -24.69 -3.00
CA LEU A 360 14.24 -23.43 -3.46
C LEU A 360 15.27 -22.29 -3.46
N MET A 361 16.09 -22.17 -2.41
CA MET A 361 17.17 -21.18 -2.36
C MET A 361 18.11 -21.30 -3.56
N GLY A 362 18.52 -22.53 -3.92
CA GLY A 362 19.32 -22.78 -5.12
C GLY A 362 18.62 -22.31 -6.40
N ALA A 363 17.35 -22.67 -6.58
CA ALA A 363 16.58 -22.26 -7.75
C ALA A 363 16.43 -20.73 -7.88
N TRP A 364 16.22 -20.03 -6.75
CA TRP A 364 16.13 -18.57 -6.72
C TRP A 364 17.46 -17.90 -7.03
N LEU A 365 18.55 -18.36 -6.43
CA LEU A 365 19.88 -17.78 -6.65
C LEU A 365 20.39 -18.05 -8.08
N ASP A 366 20.13 -19.23 -8.64
CA ASP A 366 20.46 -19.54 -10.03
C ASP A 366 19.69 -18.63 -10.99
N ASP A 367 18.42 -18.34 -10.72
CA ASP A 367 17.60 -17.43 -11.53
C ASP A 367 18.16 -16.01 -11.55
N PHE A 368 18.47 -15.48 -10.37
CA PHE A 368 19.09 -14.16 -10.26
C PHE A 368 20.47 -14.13 -10.92
N ALA A 369 21.28 -15.18 -10.75
CA ALA A 369 22.61 -15.27 -11.37
C ALA A 369 22.55 -15.28 -12.90
N ASP A 370 21.64 -16.07 -13.49
CA ASP A 370 21.45 -16.15 -14.94
C ASP A 370 21.06 -14.80 -15.55
N ARG A 371 20.27 -14.02 -14.81
CA ARG A 371 19.84 -12.66 -15.20
C ARG A 371 20.79 -11.57 -14.70
N ARG A 372 21.90 -11.94 -14.06
CA ARG A 372 22.92 -11.05 -13.48
C ARG A 372 22.36 -10.03 -12.49
N VAL A 373 21.37 -10.42 -11.71
CA VAL A 373 20.75 -9.59 -10.67
C VAL A 373 21.67 -9.54 -9.46
N THR A 374 21.88 -8.34 -8.94
CA THR A 374 22.79 -8.00 -7.82
C THR A 374 22.04 -7.41 -6.63
N GLY A 375 20.73 -7.21 -6.75
CA GLY A 375 19.85 -6.77 -5.68
C GLY A 375 18.46 -6.44 -6.20
N VAL A 376 17.53 -6.27 -5.28
CA VAL A 376 16.15 -5.90 -5.56
C VAL A 376 15.79 -4.69 -4.69
N GLY A 377 15.32 -3.62 -5.33
CA GLY A 377 14.77 -2.44 -4.66
C GLY A 377 13.27 -2.58 -4.46
N PHE A 378 12.76 -1.98 -3.40
CA PHE A 378 11.35 -1.96 -3.01
C PHE A 378 10.92 -0.53 -2.76
N GLY A 379 9.74 -0.16 -3.24
CA GLY A 379 9.36 1.22 -3.08
C GLY A 379 8.00 1.62 -3.60
N TYR A 380 7.88 2.94 -3.72
CA TYR A 380 6.69 3.61 -4.19
C TYR A 380 6.93 4.13 -5.60
N VAL A 381 5.88 4.09 -6.40
CA VAL A 381 5.84 4.79 -7.67
C VAL A 381 4.62 5.70 -7.65
N VAL A 382 4.89 7.00 -7.65
CA VAL A 382 3.88 8.03 -7.81
C VAL A 382 4.05 8.63 -9.19
N VAL A 383 2.95 8.69 -9.93
CA VAL A 383 2.91 9.22 -11.28
C VAL A 383 1.79 10.24 -11.38
N ARG A 384 1.98 11.28 -12.20
CA ARG A 384 0.90 12.18 -12.62
C ARG A 384 1.00 12.42 -14.10
N ARG A 385 -0.11 12.38 -14.82
CA ARG A 385 -0.10 12.73 -16.25
C ARG A 385 -0.12 14.25 -16.41
N ALA A 386 0.74 14.80 -17.29
CA ALA A 386 0.73 16.22 -17.59
C ALA A 386 -0.64 16.66 -18.15
N LEU A 387 -1.00 17.92 -17.91
CA LEU A 387 -2.14 18.56 -18.56
C LEU A 387 -1.88 18.72 -20.07
N PRO A 388 -2.92 18.84 -20.92
CA PRO A 388 -2.73 18.98 -22.36
C PRO A 388 -1.86 20.21 -22.70
N GLY A 389 -0.78 19.99 -23.45
CA GLY A 389 0.20 21.04 -23.80
C GLY A 389 1.26 21.31 -22.73
N GLY A 390 1.18 20.66 -21.57
CA GLY A 390 2.23 20.64 -20.56
C GLY A 390 3.33 19.62 -20.86
N THR A 391 4.43 19.72 -20.11
CA THR A 391 5.51 18.72 -20.10
C THR A 391 5.67 18.15 -18.70
N ALA A 392 6.36 17.02 -18.55
CA ALA A 392 6.67 16.45 -17.24
C ALA A 392 7.49 17.46 -16.41
N SER A 393 6.96 17.81 -15.25
CA SER A 393 7.52 18.72 -14.25
C SER A 393 8.36 18.01 -13.18
N LEU A 394 8.15 16.71 -12.96
CA LEU A 394 8.85 15.94 -11.92
C LEU A 394 9.45 14.64 -12.49
N ARG A 395 10.77 14.49 -12.35
CA ARG A 395 11.53 13.27 -12.68
C ARG A 395 12.46 12.89 -11.53
N ARG A 396 11.87 12.48 -10.41
CA ARG A 396 12.60 12.21 -9.16
C ARG A 396 12.66 10.70 -8.90
N PHE A 397 13.87 10.18 -8.82
CA PHE A 397 14.15 8.76 -8.56
C PHE A 397 15.18 8.74 -7.45
N GLU A 398 14.73 8.45 -6.24
CA GLU A 398 15.53 8.65 -5.03
C GLU A 398 15.43 7.47 -4.07
N ARG A 399 16.40 7.41 -3.16
CA ARG A 399 16.47 6.41 -2.10
C ARG A 399 16.18 7.09 -0.79
N VAL A 400 15.16 6.63 -0.08
CA VAL A 400 14.75 7.13 1.22
C VAL A 400 14.62 5.93 2.16
N PRO A 401 15.77 5.38 2.63
CA PRO A 401 15.76 4.22 3.52
C PRO A 401 15.40 4.57 4.97
N GLU A 402 15.31 5.86 5.29
CA GLU A 402 14.99 6.33 6.63
C GLU A 402 13.52 6.16 6.98
N THR A 403 13.24 6.16 8.28
CA THR A 403 11.88 6.09 8.81
C THR A 403 11.09 7.30 8.34
N LEU A 404 9.91 7.06 7.77
CA LEU A 404 8.96 8.10 7.41
C LEU A 404 8.60 8.97 8.63
N GLY A 405 8.19 10.21 8.37
CA GLY A 405 7.64 11.06 9.41
C GLY A 405 6.39 10.45 10.05
N SER A 406 6.08 10.88 11.27
CA SER A 406 4.94 10.36 12.02
C SER A 406 3.65 11.01 11.52
N ASN A 407 2.94 10.35 10.61
CA ASN A 407 1.59 10.74 10.20
C ASN A 407 0.61 9.55 10.27
N PRO A 408 -0.37 9.56 11.20
CA PRO A 408 -1.40 8.53 11.26
C PRO A 408 -2.22 8.37 9.98
N ALA A 409 -2.37 9.44 9.18
CA ALA A 409 -3.07 9.44 7.89
C ALA A 409 -2.20 8.99 6.70
N GLY A 410 -0.91 8.71 6.91
CA GLY A 410 0.02 8.26 5.86
C GLY A 410 0.69 9.39 5.06
N LEU A 411 1.05 9.10 3.81
CA LEU A 411 1.78 9.97 2.89
C LEU A 411 0.91 10.66 1.84
N GLY A 412 -0.35 10.27 1.68
CA GLY A 412 -1.22 10.72 0.58
C GLY A 412 -1.27 12.24 0.41
N ALA A 413 -1.49 12.99 1.50
CA ALA A 413 -1.51 14.46 1.47
C ALA A 413 -0.14 15.06 1.10
N THR A 414 0.96 14.47 1.59
CA THR A 414 2.32 14.87 1.23
C THR A 414 2.57 14.62 -0.26
N VAL A 415 2.13 13.47 -0.78
CA VAL A 415 2.27 13.15 -2.20
C VAL A 415 1.56 14.17 -3.09
N ALA A 416 0.32 14.53 -2.75
CA ALA A 416 -0.41 15.57 -3.47
C ALA A 416 0.35 16.89 -3.48
N ARG A 417 0.84 17.34 -2.31
CA ARG A 417 1.59 18.59 -2.18
C ARG A 417 2.87 18.59 -3.00
N VAL A 418 3.65 17.51 -3.01
CA VAL A 418 4.91 17.42 -3.78
C VAL A 418 4.63 17.49 -5.29
N LEU A 419 3.58 16.79 -5.76
CA LEU A 419 3.15 16.89 -7.15
C LEU A 419 2.75 18.33 -7.50
N ASP A 420 1.91 18.97 -6.68
CA ASP A 420 1.45 20.34 -6.93
C ASP A 420 2.61 21.35 -6.86
N ALA A 421 3.53 21.18 -5.92
CA ALA A 421 4.75 21.99 -5.80
C ALA A 421 5.63 21.85 -7.04
N ALA A 422 5.82 20.63 -7.57
CA ALA A 422 6.58 20.43 -8.79
C ALA A 422 5.96 21.14 -10.01
N ALA A 423 4.63 21.08 -10.14
CA ALA A 423 3.92 21.79 -11.20
C ALA A 423 4.03 23.31 -11.04
N TRP A 424 3.88 23.82 -9.81
CA TRP A 424 4.04 25.22 -9.49
C TRP A 424 5.45 25.71 -9.81
N LEU A 425 6.49 25.00 -9.34
CA LEU A 425 7.90 25.33 -9.59
C LEU A 425 8.28 25.29 -11.06
N ALA A 426 7.71 24.37 -11.86
CA ALA A 426 7.94 24.34 -13.30
C ALA A 426 7.44 25.62 -14.02
N ALA A 427 6.48 26.33 -13.43
CA ALA A 427 5.97 27.61 -13.92
C ALA A 427 6.64 28.83 -13.27
N HIS A 428 7.53 28.65 -12.27
CA HIS A 428 8.17 29.73 -11.52
C HIS A 428 9.70 29.64 -11.61
N ASP A 429 10.26 30.46 -12.49
CA ASP A 429 11.71 30.70 -12.54
C ASP A 429 12.20 31.41 -11.26
N ASP A 430 13.52 31.66 -11.16
CA ASP A 430 14.11 32.30 -9.98
C ASP A 430 13.53 33.69 -9.70
N ALA A 431 13.18 34.45 -10.75
CA ALA A 431 12.60 35.77 -10.58
C ALA A 431 11.16 35.68 -10.03
N ALA A 432 10.36 34.75 -10.55
CA ALA A 432 9.02 34.50 -10.04
C ALA A 432 9.06 33.97 -8.59
N LEU A 433 9.96 33.03 -8.29
CA LEU A 433 10.15 32.51 -6.94
C LEU A 433 10.61 33.60 -5.95
N ALA A 434 11.50 34.50 -6.38
CA ALA A 434 11.94 35.62 -5.55
C ALA A 434 10.78 36.56 -5.18
N THR A 435 9.76 36.69 -6.03
CA THR A 435 8.55 37.48 -5.72
C THR A 435 7.47 36.70 -4.97
N ALA A 436 7.61 35.39 -4.84
CA ALA A 436 6.63 34.55 -4.16
C ALA A 436 6.65 34.78 -2.65
N HIS A 437 5.51 34.51 -2.02
CA HIS A 437 5.34 34.48 -0.58
C HIS A 437 5.30 33.01 -0.14
N LEU A 438 6.13 32.65 0.83
CA LEU A 438 6.24 31.28 1.31
C LEU A 438 5.89 31.22 2.79
N THR A 439 5.25 30.13 3.19
CA THR A 439 4.94 29.82 4.59
C THR A 439 5.58 28.49 4.97
N VAL A 440 6.14 28.40 6.19
CA VAL A 440 6.63 27.12 6.73
C VAL A 440 5.48 26.16 6.96
N ALA A 441 5.62 24.90 6.51
CA ALA A 441 4.63 23.87 6.78
C ALA A 441 4.50 23.62 8.30
N GLY A 442 3.26 23.44 8.77
CA GLY A 442 2.97 23.41 10.22
C GLY A 442 3.57 22.25 11.02
N ASP A 443 4.15 21.26 10.34
CA ASP A 443 4.85 20.10 10.93
C ASP A 443 6.38 20.22 10.86
N VAL A 444 6.93 21.32 10.34
CA VAL A 444 8.38 21.54 10.27
C VAL A 444 8.89 22.07 11.61
N THR A 445 9.93 21.44 12.14
CA THR A 445 10.64 21.87 13.35
C THR A 445 12.11 22.13 13.06
N GLU A 446 12.78 22.81 14.00
CA GLU A 446 14.21 23.09 13.92
C GLU A 446 14.92 22.49 15.13
N GLU A 447 15.94 21.66 14.89
CA GLU A 447 16.83 21.12 15.91
C GLU A 447 18.15 21.89 15.92
N ARG A 448 18.64 22.22 17.12
CA ARG A 448 19.93 22.90 17.32
C ARG A 448 20.80 22.13 18.30
N TYR A 449 22.03 21.85 17.90
CA TYR A 449 23.03 21.21 18.76
C TYR A 449 24.11 22.20 19.16
N TYR A 450 24.44 22.19 20.45
CA TYR A 450 25.45 23.07 21.05
C TYR A 450 26.54 22.24 21.70
N TRP A 451 27.78 22.71 21.59
CA TRP A 451 28.80 22.29 22.55
C TRP A 451 28.47 22.89 23.92
N PRO A 452 28.57 22.12 25.02
CA PRO A 452 28.35 22.67 26.35
C PRO A 452 29.24 23.89 26.60
N GLY A 453 28.60 25.04 26.86
CA GLY A 453 29.28 26.32 27.13
C GLY A 453 29.46 27.25 25.92
N ASN A 454 29.02 26.85 24.72
CA ASN A 454 28.96 27.73 23.55
C ASN A 454 27.57 28.37 23.39
N ASP A 455 27.54 29.64 23.01
CA ASP A 455 26.31 30.38 22.76
C ASP A 455 25.74 30.12 21.34
N ASP A 456 26.60 29.72 20.39
CA ASP A 456 26.23 29.44 19.00
C ASP A 456 26.07 27.93 18.73
N PRO A 457 25.05 27.52 17.95
CA PRO A 457 24.85 26.13 17.59
C PRO A 457 25.96 25.67 16.61
N THR A 458 26.35 24.40 16.74
CA THR A 458 27.32 23.76 15.85
C THR A 458 26.63 23.03 14.68
N VAL A 459 25.38 22.63 14.89
CA VAL A 459 24.53 21.99 13.87
C VAL A 459 23.12 22.56 14.01
N MET A 460 22.51 22.93 12.90
CA MET A 460 21.09 23.27 12.80
C MET A 460 20.47 22.37 11.74
N THR A 461 19.32 21.78 12.02
CA THR A 461 18.63 20.86 11.11
C THR A 461 17.14 21.18 11.08
N LEU A 462 16.59 21.38 9.89
CA LEU A 462 15.15 21.45 9.67
C LEU A 462 14.61 20.03 9.56
N VAL A 463 13.52 19.73 10.26
CA VAL A 463 12.95 18.39 10.36
C VAL A 463 11.48 18.44 9.94
N GLN A 464 11.13 17.70 8.90
CA GLN A 464 9.74 17.47 8.51
C GLN A 464 9.14 16.43 9.46
N GLY A 465 8.15 16.82 10.26
CA GLY A 465 7.51 15.93 11.24
C GLY A 465 6.69 14.81 10.60
N GLY A 466 5.98 15.10 9.52
CA GLY A 466 5.22 14.15 8.71
C GLY A 466 5.92 13.77 7.41
N GLY A 467 5.15 13.35 6.40
CA GLY A 467 5.68 13.05 5.07
C GLY A 467 6.82 12.02 5.07
N LEU A 468 7.89 12.32 4.33
CA LEU A 468 9.06 11.44 4.24
C LEU A 468 10.03 11.62 5.42
N GLY A 469 9.69 12.42 6.44
CA GLY A 469 10.55 12.64 7.59
C GLY A 469 11.86 13.35 7.24
N ARG A 470 11.84 14.17 6.17
CA ARG A 470 13.06 14.78 5.62
C ARG A 470 13.79 15.64 6.64
N ARG A 471 15.12 15.54 6.60
CA ARG A 471 16.04 16.32 7.42
C ARG A 471 16.95 17.12 6.51
N VAL A 472 16.98 18.44 6.71
CA VAL A 472 17.78 19.37 5.90
C VAL A 472 18.74 20.11 6.82
N ASP A 473 20.03 19.92 6.60
CA ASP A 473 21.05 20.69 7.30
C ASP A 473 20.92 22.16 6.92
N ALA A 474 20.89 23.03 7.93
CA ALA A 474 20.73 24.46 7.78
C ALA A 474 21.93 25.19 8.37
N ASP A 475 22.35 26.25 7.68
CA ASP A 475 23.19 27.27 8.29
C ASP A 475 22.32 28.36 8.91
N THR A 476 22.96 29.36 9.52
CA THR A 476 22.26 30.47 10.17
C THR A 476 21.39 31.26 9.17
N ALA A 477 21.83 31.38 7.91
CA ALA A 477 21.10 32.14 6.90
C ALA A 477 19.82 31.40 6.47
N LEU A 478 19.92 30.10 6.18
CA LEU A 478 18.78 29.27 5.81
C LEU A 478 17.77 29.15 6.95
N ALA A 479 18.23 28.91 8.18
CA ALA A 479 17.34 28.84 9.33
C ALA A 479 16.60 30.16 9.59
N ALA A 480 17.29 31.30 9.45
CA ALA A 480 16.67 32.61 9.55
C ALA A 480 15.69 32.88 8.40
N PHE A 481 16.02 32.46 7.17
CA PHE A 481 15.14 32.55 6.00
C PHE A 481 13.86 31.75 6.21
N VAL A 482 13.96 30.48 6.60
CA VAL A 482 12.81 29.62 6.89
C VAL A 482 11.99 30.18 8.05
N GLY A 483 12.64 30.62 9.14
CA GLY A 483 11.96 31.24 10.27
C GLY A 483 11.21 32.53 9.94
N ALA A 484 11.55 33.21 8.84
CA ALA A 484 10.88 34.41 8.34
C ALA A 484 9.80 34.11 7.27
N CYS A 485 9.64 32.86 6.84
CA CYS A 485 8.62 32.46 5.89
C CYS A 485 7.27 32.26 6.61
N ASP A 486 6.57 33.34 6.91
CA ASP A 486 5.21 33.33 7.50
C ASP A 486 4.10 33.67 6.49
N GLY A 487 4.47 33.99 5.25
CA GLY A 487 3.58 34.43 4.18
C GLY A 487 3.47 35.95 4.02
N ASP A 488 3.98 36.76 4.95
CA ASP A 488 3.83 38.22 4.88
C ASP A 488 4.84 38.88 3.93
N LEU A 489 6.08 38.38 3.90
CA LEU A 489 7.15 38.91 3.06
C LEU A 489 7.42 38.00 1.86
N SER A 490 7.75 38.64 0.72
CA SER A 490 8.28 37.91 -0.42
C SER A 490 9.67 37.34 -0.13
N VAL A 491 10.05 36.28 -0.83
CA VAL A 491 11.38 35.67 -0.74
C VAL A 491 12.49 36.72 -0.90
N ALA A 492 12.39 37.61 -1.89
CA ALA A 492 13.35 38.69 -2.12
C ALA A 492 13.42 39.67 -0.95
N ALA A 493 12.28 40.02 -0.34
CA ALA A 493 12.26 40.91 0.82
C ALA A 493 12.94 40.27 2.04
N ILE A 494 12.72 38.97 2.27
CA ILE A 494 13.40 38.22 3.34
C ILE A 494 14.91 38.19 3.07
N VAL A 495 15.32 37.82 1.85
CA VAL A 495 16.74 37.78 1.45
C VAL A 495 17.40 39.15 1.62
N GLY A 496 16.76 40.23 1.16
CA GLY A 496 17.28 41.59 1.32
C GLY A 496 17.43 42.01 2.78
N ALA A 497 16.47 41.64 3.65
CA ALA A 497 16.58 41.90 5.09
C ALA A 497 17.73 41.11 5.73
N LEU A 498 17.89 39.82 5.38
CA LEU A 498 18.98 38.99 5.88
C LEU A 498 20.34 39.47 5.40
N ALA A 499 20.46 39.92 4.16
CA ALA A 499 21.69 40.52 3.60
C ALA A 499 22.10 41.75 4.42
N GLN A 500 21.15 42.62 4.77
CA GLN A 500 21.42 43.78 5.63
C GLN A 500 21.86 43.40 7.05
N ILE A 501 21.25 42.38 7.65
CA ILE A 501 21.58 41.93 9.01
C ILE A 501 22.96 41.26 9.07
N THR A 502 23.27 40.45 8.08
CA THR A 502 24.51 39.65 8.03
C THR A 502 25.69 40.39 7.40
N GLY A 503 25.43 41.47 6.66
CA GLY A 503 26.44 42.21 5.91
C GLY A 503 26.93 41.49 4.64
N VAL A 504 26.23 40.44 4.22
CA VAL A 504 26.49 39.69 2.98
C VAL A 504 25.87 40.44 1.80
N ASP A 505 26.47 40.32 0.61
CA ASP A 505 25.88 40.86 -0.62
C ASP A 505 24.54 40.16 -0.94
N GLU A 506 23.51 40.95 -1.25
CA GLU A 506 22.16 40.45 -1.48
C GLU A 506 22.08 39.50 -2.67
N GLN A 507 22.83 39.74 -3.75
CA GLN A 507 22.81 38.88 -4.93
C GLN A 507 23.50 37.55 -4.65
N VAL A 508 24.59 37.57 -3.87
CA VAL A 508 25.27 36.35 -3.42
C VAL A 508 24.33 35.53 -2.54
N LEU A 509 23.71 36.15 -1.54
CA LEU A 509 22.79 35.46 -0.64
C LEU A 509 21.56 34.91 -1.37
N ALA A 510 21.02 35.64 -2.35
CA ALA A 510 19.93 35.16 -3.20
C ALA A 510 20.34 33.94 -4.02
N ALA A 511 21.54 33.95 -4.61
CA ALA A 511 22.05 32.83 -5.39
C ALA A 511 22.26 31.56 -4.54
N ASP A 512 22.56 31.72 -3.25
CA ASP A 512 22.69 30.62 -2.29
C ASP A 512 21.32 30.11 -1.79
N LEU A 513 20.39 31.01 -1.46
CA LEU A 513 19.11 30.65 -0.84
C LEU A 513 18.02 30.23 -1.82
N LEU A 514 17.94 30.80 -3.03
CA LEU A 514 16.86 30.48 -3.98
C LEU A 514 16.82 29.01 -4.41
N PRO A 515 17.96 28.35 -4.73
CA PRO A 515 17.96 26.92 -5.03
C PRO A 515 17.45 26.07 -3.85
N VAL A 516 17.88 26.40 -2.64
CA VAL A 516 17.47 25.67 -1.42
C VAL A 516 15.98 25.92 -1.11
N ALA A 517 15.50 27.16 -1.26
CA ALA A 517 14.09 27.48 -1.10
C ALA A 517 13.22 26.69 -2.10
N ARG A 518 13.67 26.54 -3.34
CA ARG A 518 13.01 25.70 -4.35
C ARG A 518 12.95 24.23 -3.90
N ASP A 519 14.04 23.68 -3.39
CA ASP A 519 14.07 22.30 -2.89
C ASP A 519 13.15 22.12 -1.67
N LEU A 520 13.14 23.09 -0.75
CA LEU A 520 12.24 23.09 0.41
C LEU A 520 10.76 23.19 0.01
N VAL A 521 10.44 23.95 -1.04
CA VAL A 521 9.08 23.99 -1.61
C VAL A 521 8.73 22.64 -2.23
N LEU A 522 9.62 22.07 -3.04
CA LEU A 522 9.41 20.77 -3.67
C LEU A 522 9.21 19.65 -2.64
N ASP A 523 9.97 19.67 -1.55
CA ASP A 523 9.91 18.69 -0.46
C ASP A 523 8.73 18.93 0.51
N GLY A 524 8.02 20.04 0.35
CA GLY A 524 6.87 20.42 1.17
C GLY A 524 7.23 20.88 2.58
N LEU A 525 8.44 21.39 2.79
CA LEU A 525 8.85 22.08 4.03
C LEU A 525 8.45 23.55 3.99
N LEU A 526 8.46 24.16 2.80
CA LEU A 526 7.87 25.47 2.53
C LEU A 526 6.67 25.30 1.60
N LEU A 527 5.66 26.16 1.76
CA LEU A 527 4.43 26.14 0.96
C LEU A 527 4.24 27.52 0.33
N PRO A 528 3.87 27.61 -0.97
CA PRO A 528 3.38 28.87 -1.55
C PRO A 528 2.14 29.35 -0.80
N ALA A 529 2.14 30.63 -0.41
CA ALA A 529 1.08 31.27 0.38
C ALA A 529 -0.12 31.73 -0.45
#